data_AF-A0AAD4E915-F1
#
_entry.id   AF-A0AAD4E915-F1
#
_cell.length_a   1.000
_cell.length_b   1.000
_cell.length_c   1.000
_cell.angle_alpha   90.00
_cell.angle_beta   90.00
_cell.angle_gamma   90.00
#
_symmetry.space_group_name_H-M   'P 1'
#
loop_
_entity.id
_entity.type
_entity.pdbx_description
1 polymer ?
#
loop_
_entity_poly.entity_id
_entity_poly.type
_entity_poly.pdbx_seq_one_letter_code
_entity_poly.pdbx_strand_id
1 'polypeptide(L)'
;PLPKKNSGQKRGEDFQAFFACRAMRNEEREVKETPSQQQARLSREHSVLGHHIPGRSSTIQVFKWRPDDDDDKDGFLLRHPVTKACVAEIWGDYNKQTRIFDPFSNQWDLCHALDPTSIPDGDDREDDDD
;
A
#
# COMPACT_ATOMS: atom_id res chain seq x y z
N PRO A 1 17.14 -4.90 9.25
CA PRO A 1 17.37 -4.91 7.78
C PRO A 1 17.55 -3.49 7.23
N LEU A 2 18.22 -3.33 6.09
CA LEU A 2 18.36 -2.03 5.43
C LEU A 2 17.10 -1.76 4.58
N PRO A 3 16.41 -0.63 4.75
CA PRO A 3 15.24 -0.29 3.93
C PRO A 3 15.60 -0.10 2.46
N LYS A 4 14.65 -0.39 1.56
CA LYS A 4 14.85 -0.12 0.13
C LYS A 4 14.84 1.39 -0.14
N LYS A 5 15.59 1.82 -1.16
CA LYS A 5 15.66 3.23 -1.56
C LYS A 5 14.26 3.75 -1.93
N ASN A 6 13.94 4.97 -1.50
CA ASN A 6 12.64 5.63 -1.71
C ASN A 6 11.43 4.91 -1.09
N SER A 7 11.63 3.94 -0.20
CA SER A 7 10.54 3.27 0.52
C SER A 7 9.91 4.15 1.59
N GLY A 8 10.67 5.08 2.19
CA GLY A 8 10.22 5.86 3.34
C GLY A 8 10.20 5.10 4.68
N GLN A 9 10.49 3.79 4.66
CA GLN A 9 10.66 2.96 5.86
C GLN A 9 12.00 3.29 6.53
N LYS A 10 12.01 3.39 7.85
CA LYS A 10 13.23 3.62 8.64
C LYS A 10 13.97 2.30 8.90
N ARG A 11 15.25 2.40 9.23
CA ARG A 11 16.06 1.21 9.56
C ARG A 11 15.51 0.53 10.81
N GLY A 12 15.15 -0.76 10.67
CA GLY A 12 14.59 -1.56 11.77
C GLY A 12 13.11 -1.29 12.08
N GLU A 13 12.44 -0.43 11.31
CA GLU A 13 11.01 -0.16 11.46
C GLU A 13 10.21 -1.23 10.71
N ASP A 14 9.43 -2.04 11.42
CA ASP A 14 8.53 -3.01 10.81
C ASP A 14 7.29 -2.33 10.19
N PHE A 15 6.42 -3.11 9.56
CA PHE A 15 5.24 -2.56 8.89
C PHE A 15 4.24 -1.93 9.88
N GLN A 16 4.07 -2.51 11.08
CA GLN A 16 3.14 -2.01 12.09
C GLN A 16 3.61 -0.65 12.62
N ALA A 17 4.89 -0.55 12.99
CA ALA A 17 5.53 0.68 13.42
C ALA A 17 5.50 1.76 12.33
N PHE A 18 5.71 1.38 11.07
CA PHE A 18 5.61 2.30 9.95
C PHE A 18 4.19 2.87 9.78
N PHE A 19 3.16 2.02 9.82
CA PHE A 19 1.76 2.47 9.73
C PHE A 19 1.36 3.34 10.92
N ALA A 20 1.77 2.98 12.14
CA ALA A 20 1.55 3.80 13.33
C ALA A 20 2.22 5.17 13.22
N CYS A 21 3.50 5.22 12.82
CA CYS A 21 4.22 6.48 12.60
C CYS A 21 3.61 7.31 11.46
N ARG A 22 3.04 6.66 10.44
CA ARG A 22 2.31 7.36 9.37
C ARG A 22 1.00 7.95 9.89
N ALA A 23 0.21 7.20 10.65
CA ALA A 23 -1.05 7.68 11.23
C ALA A 23 -0.80 8.95 12.07
N MET A 24 0.19 8.93 12.96
CA MET A 24 0.57 10.10 13.75
C MET A 24 0.95 11.31 12.88
N ARG A 25 1.75 11.11 11.83
CA ARG A 25 2.11 12.19 10.89
C ARG A 25 0.90 12.71 10.11
N ASN A 26 -0.04 11.83 9.78
CA ASN A 26 -1.25 12.20 9.05
C ASN A 26 -2.17 13.05 9.94
N GLU A 27 -2.32 12.72 11.22
CA GLU A 27 -3.05 13.55 12.20
C GLU A 27 -2.42 14.96 12.31
N GLU A 28 -1.09 15.05 12.42
CA GLU A 28 -0.39 16.34 12.44
C GLU A 28 -0.59 17.15 11.16
N ARG A 29 -0.71 16.47 10.02
CA ARG A 29 -0.96 17.11 8.72
C ARG A 29 -2.39 17.59 8.63
N GLU A 30 -3.35 16.78 9.06
CA GLU A 30 -4.78 17.11 9.05
C GLU A 30 -5.07 18.41 9.82
N VAL A 31 -4.48 18.56 11.02
CA VAL A 31 -4.62 19.80 11.82
C VAL A 31 -4.07 21.04 11.10
N LYS A 32 -3.11 20.86 10.18
CA LYS A 32 -2.44 21.93 9.44
C LYS A 32 -2.98 22.09 8.02
N GLU A 33 -3.97 21.31 7.60
CA GLU A 33 -4.50 21.38 6.24
C GLU A 33 -5.21 22.71 5.99
N THR A 34 -4.92 23.32 4.85
CA THR A 34 -5.77 24.40 4.33
C THR A 34 -7.06 23.81 3.73
N PRO A 35 -8.13 24.62 3.55
CA PRO A 35 -9.35 24.14 2.91
C PRO A 35 -9.13 23.53 1.52
N SER A 36 -8.19 24.05 0.73
CA SER A 36 -7.86 23.49 -0.59
C SER A 36 -7.13 22.15 -0.49
N GLN A 37 -6.26 21.98 0.51
CA GLN A 37 -5.57 20.72 0.77
C GLN A 37 -6.56 19.65 1.25
N GLN A 38 -7.45 20.01 2.18
CA GLN A 38 -8.51 19.14 2.66
C GLN A 38 -9.42 18.69 1.51
N GLN A 39 -9.87 19.61 0.65
CA GLN A 39 -10.68 19.26 -0.52
C GLN A 39 -9.94 18.30 -1.47
N ALA A 40 -8.65 18.53 -1.70
CA ALA A 40 -7.83 17.64 -2.52
C ALA A 40 -7.66 16.26 -1.89
N ARG A 41 -7.48 16.18 -0.56
CA ARG A 41 -7.39 14.92 0.18
C ARG A 41 -8.71 14.14 0.10
N LEU A 42 -9.84 14.77 0.42
CA LEU A 42 -11.18 14.15 0.34
C LEU A 42 -11.50 13.66 -1.08
N SER A 43 -11.08 14.41 -2.10
CA SER A 43 -11.21 14.00 -3.50
C SER A 43 -10.41 12.72 -3.81
N ARG A 44 -9.18 12.60 -3.28
CA ARG A 44 -8.39 11.38 -3.40
C ARG A 44 -9.04 10.21 -2.68
N GLU A 45 -9.49 10.41 -1.43
CA GLU A 45 -10.19 9.38 -0.63
C GLU A 45 -11.40 8.84 -1.40
N HIS A 46 -12.24 9.72 -1.94
CA HIS A 46 -13.41 9.33 -2.69
C HIS A 46 -13.05 8.57 -3.98
N SER A 47 -12.01 9.00 -4.69
CA SER A 47 -11.56 8.38 -5.94
C SER A 47 -11.06 6.95 -5.78
N VAL A 48 -10.64 6.57 -4.57
CA VAL A 48 -10.08 5.25 -4.29
C VAL A 48 -11.03 4.27 -3.62
N LEU A 49 -12.27 4.68 -3.27
CA LEU A 49 -13.26 3.81 -2.60
C LEU A 49 -13.54 2.50 -3.36
N GLY A 50 -13.40 2.52 -4.68
CA GLY A 50 -13.55 1.33 -5.52
C GLY A 50 -12.36 0.37 -5.49
N HIS A 51 -11.23 0.76 -4.89
CA HIS A 51 -9.94 0.03 -4.93
C HIS A 51 -9.52 -0.37 -6.35
N HIS A 52 -9.88 0.44 -7.34
CA HIS A 52 -9.48 0.21 -8.73
C HIS A 52 -7.97 0.34 -8.89
N ILE A 53 -7.43 -0.43 -9.84
CA ILE A 53 -6.01 -0.37 -10.20
C ILE A 53 -5.66 1.07 -10.60
N PRO A 54 -4.63 1.68 -9.99
CA PRO A 54 -4.15 2.99 -10.42
C PRO A 54 -3.72 2.97 -11.88
N GLY A 55 -4.24 3.92 -12.68
CA GLY A 55 -3.88 4.02 -14.09
C GLY A 55 -2.39 4.35 -14.29
N ARG A 56 -1.81 3.95 -15.43
CA ARG A 56 -0.39 4.18 -15.77
C ARG A 56 0.03 5.66 -15.74
N SER A 57 -0.89 6.57 -16.05
CA SER A 57 -0.65 8.02 -16.02
C SER A 57 -0.92 8.66 -14.66
N SER A 58 -1.41 7.90 -13.67
CA SER A 58 -1.71 8.43 -12.35
C SER A 58 -0.45 8.88 -11.60
N THR A 59 -0.60 9.84 -10.69
CA THR A 59 0.47 10.26 -9.78
C THR A 59 0.54 9.42 -8.51
N ILE A 60 -0.33 8.41 -8.39
CA ILE A 60 -0.42 7.52 -7.24
C ILE A 60 0.80 6.60 -7.25
N GLN A 61 1.47 6.49 -6.10
CA GLN A 61 2.58 5.57 -5.91
C GLN A 61 2.09 4.29 -5.24
N VAL A 62 2.58 3.13 -5.68
CA VAL A 62 2.20 1.84 -5.10
C VAL A 62 3.44 1.19 -4.50
N PHE A 63 3.27 0.61 -3.32
CA PHE A 63 4.32 -0.08 -2.60
C PHE A 63 3.86 -1.48 -2.21
N LYS A 64 4.76 -2.45 -2.27
CA LYS A 64 4.52 -3.84 -1.85
C LYS A 64 5.36 -4.16 -0.62
N TRP A 65 4.73 -4.71 0.40
CA TRP A 65 5.40 -5.25 1.57
C TRP A 65 5.72 -6.71 1.32
N ARG A 66 7.01 -7.06 1.40
CA ARG A 66 7.48 -8.44 1.24
C ARG A 66 8.73 -8.69 2.09
N PRO A 67 9.01 -9.94 2.47
CA PRO A 67 10.31 -10.30 3.03
C PRO A 67 11.45 -9.89 2.11
N ASP A 68 12.62 -9.64 2.68
CA ASP A 68 13.83 -9.45 1.87
C ASP A 68 14.20 -10.78 1.20
N ASP A 69 14.80 -10.72 0.01
CA ASP A 69 15.19 -11.93 -0.74
C ASP A 69 16.36 -12.68 -0.06
N ASP A 70 16.98 -12.08 0.96
CA ASP A 70 17.89 -12.77 1.90
C ASP A 70 17.05 -13.52 2.96
N ASP A 71 16.93 -14.83 2.77
CA ASP A 71 16.18 -15.81 3.59
C ASP A 71 16.47 -15.77 5.11
N ASP A 72 17.54 -15.11 5.55
CA ASP A 72 18.01 -15.11 6.95
C ASP A 72 17.28 -14.15 7.90
N LYS A 73 16.23 -13.44 7.46
CA LYS A 73 15.56 -12.42 8.30
C LYS A 73 14.11 -12.75 8.64
N ASP A 74 13.92 -13.53 9.71
CA ASP A 74 12.73 -13.66 10.60
C ASP A 74 11.45 -12.92 10.18
N GLY A 75 10.88 -13.22 9.01
CA GLY A 75 9.61 -12.66 8.55
C GLY A 75 9.54 -11.12 8.46
N PHE A 76 10.67 -10.41 8.46
CA PHE A 76 10.67 -8.95 8.48
C PHE A 76 10.28 -8.39 7.11
N LEU A 77 9.17 -7.65 7.05
CA LEU A 77 8.70 -7.06 5.80
C LEU A 77 9.39 -5.74 5.48
N LEU A 78 9.91 -5.64 4.27
CA LEU A 78 10.41 -4.41 3.69
C LEU A 78 9.37 -3.80 2.75
N ARG A 79 9.32 -2.48 2.69
CA ARG A 79 8.46 -1.73 1.78
C ARG A 79 9.17 -1.48 0.47
N HIS A 80 8.69 -2.08 -0.62
CA HIS A 80 9.28 -1.97 -1.95
C HIS A 80 8.46 -1.02 -2.83
N PRO A 81 9.07 -0.02 -3.49
CA PRO A 81 8.37 0.75 -4.52
C PRO A 81 8.06 -0.16 -5.72
N VAL A 82 6.82 -0.09 -6.20
CA VAL A 82 6.36 -0.84 -7.37
C VAL A 82 6.37 0.09 -8.57
N THR A 83 6.93 -0.38 -9.68
CA THR A 83 6.91 0.38 -10.94
C THR A 83 5.49 0.40 -11.51
N LYS A 84 5.11 1.48 -12.18
CA LYS A 84 3.76 1.60 -12.76
C LYS A 84 3.41 0.49 -13.77
N ALA A 85 4.42 -0.10 -14.41
CA ALA A 85 4.23 -1.21 -15.33
C ALA A 85 3.76 -2.48 -14.58
N CYS A 86 4.39 -2.77 -13.43
CA CYS A 86 4.09 -3.95 -12.63
C CYS A 86 2.84 -3.82 -11.75
N VAL A 87 2.32 -2.60 -11.53
CA VAL A 87 1.13 -2.40 -10.68
C VAL A 87 -0.04 -3.27 -11.16
N ALA A 88 -0.31 -3.29 -12.47
CA ALA A 88 -1.43 -4.07 -13.01
C ALA A 88 -1.23 -5.59 -12.83
N GLU A 89 0.01 -6.06 -12.86
CA GLU A 89 0.36 -7.48 -12.72
C GLU A 89 0.16 -7.96 -11.28
N ILE A 90 0.52 -7.13 -10.29
CA ILE A 90 0.51 -7.56 -8.88
C ILE A 90 -0.76 -7.13 -8.13
N TRP A 91 -1.60 -6.27 -8.69
CA TRP A 91 -2.72 -5.70 -7.94
C TRP A 91 -3.71 -6.79 -7.51
N GLY A 92 -4.05 -7.70 -8.42
CA GLY A 92 -4.97 -8.81 -8.20
C GLY A 92 -4.51 -9.80 -7.12
N ASP A 93 -3.21 -9.85 -6.82
CA ASP A 93 -2.67 -10.69 -5.74
C ASP A 93 -3.15 -10.21 -4.35
N TYR A 94 -3.62 -8.98 -4.24
CA TYR A 94 -4.12 -8.40 -3.00
C TYR A 94 -5.63 -8.24 -3.07
N ASN A 95 -6.27 -8.10 -1.91
CA ASN A 95 -7.69 -7.76 -1.84
C ASN A 95 -7.88 -6.45 -1.08
N LYS A 96 -9.13 -5.99 -0.97
CA LYS A 96 -9.42 -4.70 -0.31
C LYS A 96 -8.96 -4.62 1.15
N GLN A 97 -8.83 -5.75 1.86
CA GLN A 97 -8.39 -5.79 3.26
C GLN A 97 -6.87 -5.71 3.39
N THR A 98 -6.13 -6.13 2.35
CA THR A 98 -4.67 -6.10 2.29
C THR A 98 -4.11 -4.93 1.47
N ARG A 99 -4.98 -4.00 1.03
CA ARG A 99 -4.61 -2.74 0.35
C ARG A 99 -4.98 -1.55 1.22
N ILE A 100 -3.99 -0.74 1.60
CA ILE A 100 -4.21 0.49 2.38
C ILE A 100 -3.83 1.70 1.54
N PHE A 101 -4.74 2.67 1.43
CA PHE A 101 -4.46 3.95 0.78
C PHE A 101 -4.15 5.04 1.82
N ASP A 102 -3.09 5.81 1.59
CA ASP A 102 -2.78 7.03 2.31
C ASP A 102 -3.12 8.26 1.44
N PRO A 103 -4.23 8.96 1.70
CA PRO A 103 -4.67 10.10 0.90
C PRO A 103 -3.81 11.35 1.11
N PHE A 104 -3.08 11.42 2.22
CA PHE A 104 -2.18 12.53 2.52
C PHE A 104 -0.93 12.48 1.63
N SER A 105 -0.40 11.27 1.37
CA SER A 105 0.79 11.09 0.52
C SER A 105 0.45 10.60 -0.90
N ASN A 106 -0.82 10.29 -1.16
CA ASN A 106 -1.30 9.72 -2.44
C ASN A 106 -0.61 8.39 -2.77
N GLN A 107 -0.58 7.47 -1.79
CA GLN A 107 0.15 6.20 -1.89
C GLN A 107 -0.74 5.00 -1.54
N TRP A 108 -0.53 3.88 -2.23
CA TRP A 108 -1.03 2.57 -1.84
C TRP A 108 0.07 1.72 -1.22
N ASP A 109 -0.31 0.95 -0.21
CA ASP A 109 0.47 -0.10 0.41
C ASP A 109 -0.26 -1.43 0.27
N LEU A 110 0.38 -2.38 -0.43
CA LEU A 110 -0.07 -3.75 -0.63
C LEU A 110 0.65 -4.64 0.40
N CYS A 111 -0.07 -5.21 1.36
CA CYS A 111 0.52 -5.95 2.48
C CYS A 111 -0.37 -7.13 2.93
N HIS A 112 0.06 -8.36 2.62
CA HIS A 112 -0.66 -9.57 3.05
C HIS A 112 -0.70 -9.75 4.56
N ALA A 113 0.31 -9.24 5.29
CA ALA A 113 0.35 -9.39 6.74
C ALA A 113 -0.73 -8.59 7.49
N LEU A 114 -1.49 -7.74 6.79
CA LEU A 114 -2.66 -7.06 7.35
C LEU A 114 -3.84 -8.01 7.59
N ASP A 115 -4.00 -8.99 6.71
CA ASP A 115 -4.98 -10.06 6.84
C ASP A 115 -4.39 -11.34 6.22
N PRO A 116 -3.80 -12.22 7.03
CA PRO A 116 -3.22 -13.47 6.54
C PRO A 116 -4.25 -14.46 5.97
N THR A 117 -5.54 -14.25 6.25
CA THR A 117 -6.63 -15.12 5.78
C THR A 117 -7.28 -14.63 4.49
N SER A 118 -6.81 -13.49 3.98
CA SER A 118 -7.37 -12.80 2.84
C SER A 118 -7.15 -13.61 1.55
N ILE A 119 -8.22 -13.85 0.79
CA ILE A 119 -8.14 -14.43 -0.57
C ILE A 119 -7.87 -13.28 -1.57
N PRO A 120 -6.89 -13.41 -2.49
CA PRO A 120 -6.62 -12.43 -3.55
C PRO A 120 -7.82 -12.13 -4.44
N ASP A 121 -7.94 -10.90 -4.94
CA ASP A 121 -9.03 -10.53 -5.88
C ASP A 121 -8.92 -11.26 -7.24
N GLY A 122 -7.72 -11.72 -7.61
CA GLY A 122 -7.45 -12.41 -8.88
C GLY A 122 -7.56 -13.93 -8.83
N ASP A 123 -7.89 -14.51 -7.67
CA ASP A 123 -8.07 -15.96 -7.49
C ASP A 123 -9.54 -16.37 -7.76
N ASP A 124 -10.17 -15.76 -8.77
CA ASP A 124 -11.42 -16.23 -9.38
C ASP A 124 -11.11 -17.50 -10.19
N ARG A 125 -10.77 -18.59 -9.50
CA ARG A 125 -10.89 -19.93 -10.07
C ARG A 125 -12.39 -20.22 -10.15
N GLU A 126 -12.99 -19.84 -11.27
CA GLU A 126 -14.17 -20.55 -11.73
C GLU A 126 -13.72 -22.02 -11.91
N ASP A 127 -14.11 -22.88 -10.98
CA ASP A 127 -14.14 -24.33 -11.18
C ASP A 127 -15.03 -24.56 -12.41
N ASP A 128 -14.40 -24.63 -13.58
CA ASP A 128 -15.01 -25.09 -14.83
C ASP A 128 -15.13 -26.61 -14.72
N ASP A 129 -16.09 -27.05 -13.90
CA ASP A 129 -16.50 -28.44 -13.72
C ASP A 129 -17.92 -28.58 -14.30
N ASP A 130 -18.03 -28.82 -15.62
CA ASP A 130 -18.96 -29.78 -16.27
C ASP A 130 -18.59 -30.05 -17.76
#